data_AF-A0A3C2A7Z2-F1
#
_entry.id   AF-A0A3C2A7Z2-F1
#
_cell.length_a   1.000
_cell.length_b   1.000
_cell.length_c   1.000
_cell.angle_alpha   90.00
_cell.angle_beta   90.00
_cell.angle_gamma   90.00
#
_symmetry.space_group_name_H-M   'P 1'
#
loop_
_entity.id
_entity.type
_entity.pdbx_description
1 polymer ?
#
loop_
_entity_poly.entity_id
_entity_poly.type
_entity_poly.pdbx_seq_one_letter_code
_entity_poly.pdbx_strand_id
1 'polypeptide(L)'
;MEMAILVAALADYFPLLDSNLTLNIIVREHMADRAVELSQRHLLHLTGTSKERYQYVMENNPRLHERLPLHLIASMIGITPTQLSRIRGQR
;
A
#
# COMPACT_ATOMS: atom_id res chain seq x y z
N MET A 1 13.03 14.85 11.19
CA MET A 1 11.72 15.44 10.85
C MET A 1 10.73 14.93 11.86
N GLU A 2 10.11 15.84 12.62
CA GLU A 2 9.00 15.52 13.49
C GLU A 2 7.77 15.24 12.59
N MET A 3 7.13 14.08 12.75
CA MET A 3 5.97 13.69 11.94
C MET A 3 4.70 14.15 12.68
N ALA A 4 3.96 15.09 12.09
CA ALA A 4 2.65 15.48 12.58
C ALA A 4 1.58 14.67 11.84
N ILE A 5 0.68 14.05 12.59
CA ILE A 5 -0.48 13.33 12.05
C ILE A 5 -1.71 14.19 12.30
N LEU A 6 -2.44 14.50 11.24
CA LEU A 6 -3.74 15.18 11.33
C LEU A 6 -4.84 14.13 11.51
N VAL A 7 -5.74 14.36 12.46
CA VAL A 7 -6.82 13.44 12.80
C VAL A 7 -8.15 14.20 12.74
N ALA A 8 -9.17 13.56 12.19
CA ALA A 8 -10.55 14.06 12.18
C ALA A 8 -11.49 12.98 12.71
N ALA A 9 -12.54 13.38 13.43
CA ALA A 9 -13.57 12.45 13.86
C ALA A 9 -14.43 12.03 12.65
N LEU A 10 -14.75 10.73 12.56
CA LEU A 10 -15.58 10.22 11.47
C LEU A 10 -16.99 10.85 11.46
N ALA A 11 -17.51 11.23 12.63
CA ALA A 11 -18.79 11.93 12.76
C ALA A 11 -18.80 13.28 12.02
N ASP A 12 -17.67 13.98 12.03
CA ASP A 12 -17.52 15.28 11.36
C ASP A 12 -17.15 15.12 9.88
N TYR A 13 -16.62 13.97 9.49
CA TYR A 13 -16.15 13.70 8.14
C TYR A 13 -17.29 13.57 7.11
N PHE A 14 -18.33 12.78 7.42
CA PHE A 14 -19.40 12.52 6.46
C PHE A 14 -20.16 13.79 6.04
N PRO A 15 -20.57 14.69 6.97
CA PRO A 15 -21.23 15.94 6.58
C PRO A 15 -20.39 16.81 5.65
N LEU A 16 -19.06 16.79 5.79
CA LEU A 16 -18.16 17.57 4.93
C LEU A 16 -18.16 17.07 3.49
N LEU A 17 -18.39 15.77 3.26
CA LEU A 17 -18.52 15.21 1.91
C LEU A 17 -19.80 15.70 1.23
N ASP A 18 -20.87 15.96 1.98
CA ASP A 18 -22.13 16.47 1.43
C ASP A 18 -22.06 17.98 1.17
N SER A 19 -21.41 18.73 2.07
CA SER A 19 -21.34 20.19 1.99
C SER A 19 -20.23 20.72 1.08
N ASN A 20 -19.21 19.92 0.76
CA ASN A 20 -18.05 20.35 -0.04
C ASN A 20 -17.82 19.43 -1.25
N LEU A 21 -18.23 19.91 -2.43
CA LEU A 21 -18.11 19.18 -3.69
C LEU A 21 -16.66 18.79 -4.03
N THR A 22 -15.70 19.69 -3.81
CA THR A 22 -14.29 19.42 -4.11
C THR A 22 -13.75 18.30 -3.24
N LEU A 23 -14.04 18.35 -1.93
CA LEU A 23 -13.63 17.30 -1.01
C LEU A 23 -14.27 15.95 -1.39
N ASN A 24 -15.55 15.95 -1.74
CA ASN A 24 -16.28 14.76 -2.18
C ASN A 24 -15.60 14.09 -3.38
N ILE A 25 -15.31 14.87 -4.43
CA ILE A 25 -14.68 14.37 -5.66
C ILE A 25 -13.32 13.76 -5.35
N ILE A 26 -12.45 14.49 -4.64
CA ILE A 26 -11.09 14.03 -4.31
C ILE A 26 -11.14 12.74 -3.49
N VAL A 27 -11.99 12.69 -2.47
CA VAL A 27 -12.15 11.49 -1.63
C VAL A 27 -12.65 10.31 -2.46
N ARG A 28 -13.66 10.51 -3.31
CA ARG A 28 -14.26 9.44 -4.10
C ARG A 28 -13.26 8.86 -5.11
N GLU A 29 -12.51 9.72 -5.79
CA GLU A 29 -11.45 9.29 -6.71
C GLU A 29 -10.35 8.53 -5.96
N HIS A 30 -9.88 9.08 -4.84
CA HIS A 30 -8.89 8.40 -4.00
C HIS A 30 -9.37 7.03 -3.53
N MET A 31 -10.62 6.91 -3.06
CA MET A 31 -11.20 5.64 -2.64
C MET A 31 -11.27 4.62 -3.78
N ALA A 32 -11.63 5.06 -4.98
CA ALA A 32 -11.66 4.20 -6.16
C ALA A 32 -10.27 3.67 -6.51
N ASP A 33 -9.25 4.53 -6.53
CA ASP A 33 -7.87 4.14 -6.79
C ASP A 33 -7.35 3.16 -5.73
N ARG A 34 -7.62 3.44 -4.44
CA ARG A 34 -7.25 2.53 -3.33
C ARG A 34 -7.92 1.17 -3.46
N ALA A 35 -9.19 1.12 -3.90
CA ALA A 35 -9.93 -0.13 -4.08
C ALA A 35 -9.37 -0.96 -5.25
N VAL A 36 -9.00 -0.31 -6.36
CA VAL A 36 -8.35 -0.98 -7.50
C VAL A 36 -6.98 -1.54 -7.10
N GLU A 37 -6.14 -0.76 -6.43
CA GLU A 37 -4.82 -1.22 -5.95
C GLU A 37 -4.97 -2.42 -5.00
N LEU A 38 -5.90 -2.35 -4.04
CA LEU A 38 -6.16 -3.44 -3.10
C LEU A 38 -6.58 -4.72 -3.85
N SER A 39 -7.46 -4.59 -4.84
CA SER A 39 -7.94 -5.71 -5.65
C SER A 39 -6.82 -6.35 -6.46
N GLN A 40 -5.95 -5.55 -7.09
CA GLN A 40 -4.78 -6.03 -7.82
C GLN A 40 -3.80 -6.76 -6.90
N ARG A 41 -3.52 -6.19 -5.71
CA ARG A 41 -2.66 -6.83 -4.70
C ARG A 41 -3.24 -8.15 -4.21
N HIS A 42 -4.55 -8.20 -3.99
CA HIS A 42 -5.24 -9.42 -3.58
C HIS A 42 -5.15 -10.50 -4.67
N LEU A 43 -5.42 -10.14 -5.93
CA LEU A 43 -5.27 -11.06 -7.06
C LEU A 43 -3.84 -11.58 -7.16
N LEU A 44 -2.83 -10.71 -7.05
CA LEU A 44 -1.42 -11.10 -7.09
C LEU A 44 -1.02 -12.00 -5.91
N HIS A 45 -1.68 -11.88 -4.75
CA HIS A 45 -1.51 -12.82 -3.64
C HIS A 45 -2.06 -14.21 -3.95
N LEU A 46 -3.16 -14.30 -4.71
CA LEU A 46 -3.78 -15.56 -5.08
C LEU A 46 -3.06 -16.26 -6.24
N THR A 47 -2.61 -15.49 -7.24
CA THR A 47 -2.13 -16.04 -8.51
C THR A 47 -0.62 -15.88 -8.70
N GLY A 48 -0.01 -14.86 -8.09
CA GLY A 48 1.38 -14.50 -8.30
C GLY A 48 2.35 -15.27 -7.42
N THR A 49 3.55 -15.48 -7.94
CA THR A 49 4.70 -16.00 -7.21
C THR A 49 5.27 -14.99 -6.21
N SER A 50 6.06 -15.47 -5.25
CA SER A 50 6.76 -14.60 -4.30
C SER A 50 7.66 -13.56 -4.97
N LYS A 51 8.23 -13.88 -6.14
CA LYS A 51 9.07 -12.95 -6.91
C LYS A 51 8.25 -11.85 -7.55
N GLU A 52 7.13 -12.19 -8.19
CA GLU A 52 6.21 -11.21 -8.79
C GLU A 52 5.61 -10.28 -7.74
N ARG A 53 5.23 -10.82 -6.57
CA ARG A 53 4.77 -9.99 -5.43
C ARG A 53 5.83 -9.00 -4.97
N TYR A 54 7.07 -9.45 -4.81
CA TYR A 54 8.17 -8.57 -4.44
C TYR A 54 8.39 -7.48 -5.49
N GLN A 55 8.38 -7.86 -6.78
CA GLN A 55 8.62 -6.94 -7.88
C GLN A 55 7.51 -5.88 -7.99
N TYR A 56 6.24 -6.28 -7.88
CA TYR A 56 5.11 -5.36 -7.82
C TYR A 56 5.26 -4.32 -6.69
N VAL A 57 5.68 -4.74 -5.48
CA VAL A 57 5.87 -3.80 -4.37
C VAL A 57 7.01 -2.82 -4.65
N MET A 58 8.11 -3.27 -5.25
CA MET A 58 9.27 -2.41 -5.57
C MET A 58 9.00 -1.46 -6.73
N GLU A 59 8.21 -1.86 -7.73
CA GLU A 59 7.84 -1.01 -8.86
C GLU A 59 6.86 0.10 -8.42
N ASN A 60 5.87 -0.25 -7.59
CA ASN A 60 4.91 0.74 -7.09
C ASN A 60 5.48 1.61 -5.95
N ASN A 61 6.50 1.15 -5.23
CA ASN A 61 7.15 1.92 -4.16
C ASN A 61 8.68 1.74 -4.19
N PRO A 62 9.40 2.41 -5.12
CA PRO A 62 10.84 2.20 -5.32
C PRO A 62 11.70 2.46 -4.07
N ARG A 63 11.32 3.44 -3.26
CA ARG A 63 12.04 3.84 -2.03
C ARG A 63 11.61 3.06 -0.79
N LEU A 64 10.78 2.03 -0.92
CA LEU A 64 10.27 1.30 0.25
C LEU A 64 11.38 0.65 1.07
N HIS A 65 12.42 0.15 0.38
CA HIS A 65 13.58 -0.48 1.00
C HIS A 65 14.45 0.49 1.82
N GLU A 66 14.38 1.79 1.54
CA GLU A 66 15.09 2.84 2.28
C GLU A 66 14.37 3.18 3.60
N ARG A 67 13.05 2.96 3.64
CA ARG A 67 12.17 3.40 4.73
C ARG A 67 11.76 2.28 5.67
N LEU A 68 11.75 1.03 5.20
CA LEU A 68 11.28 -0.12 5.95
C LEU A 68 12.34 -1.22 6.08
N PRO A 69 12.48 -1.82 7.27
CA PRO A 69 13.23 -3.05 7.43
C PRO A 69 12.75 -4.18 6.51
N LEU A 70 13.70 -4.98 6.01
CA LEU A 70 13.44 -6.03 5.03
C LEU A 70 12.41 -7.08 5.50
N HIS A 71 12.36 -7.39 6.80
CA HIS A 71 11.41 -8.36 7.35
C HIS A 71 9.95 -7.87 7.25
N LEU A 72 9.71 -6.55 7.31
CA LEU A 72 8.37 -5.98 7.11
C LEU A 72 7.96 -6.11 5.64
N ILE A 73 8.89 -5.92 4.71
CA ILE A 73 8.64 -6.14 3.28
C ILE A 73 8.31 -7.62 3.03
N ALA A 74 9.01 -8.55 3.70
CA ALA A 74 8.71 -9.98 3.61
C ALA A 74 7.29 -10.30 4.13
N SER A 75 6.91 -9.72 5.27
CA SER A 75 5.56 -9.86 5.83
C SER A 75 4.49 -9.28 4.90
N MET A 76 4.72 -8.11 4.31
CA MET A 76 3.78 -7.45 3.38
C MET A 76 3.43 -8.33 2.16
N ILE A 77 4.37 -9.14 1.68
CA ILE A 77 4.18 -10.03 0.51
C ILE A 77 3.95 -11.49 0.91
N GLY A 78 3.74 -11.76 2.20
CA GLY A 78 3.37 -13.09 2.71
C GLY A 78 4.47 -14.15 2.57
N ILE A 79 5.74 -13.79 2.80
CA ILE A 79 6.86 -14.74 2.80
C ILE A 79 7.78 -14.55 4.00
N THR A 80 8.63 -15.54 4.26
CA THR A 80 9.66 -15.43 5.31
C THR A 80 10.80 -14.49 4.89
N PRO A 81 11.49 -13.82 5.84
CA PRO A 81 12.68 -13.03 5.54
C PRO A 81 13.76 -13.82 4.78
N THR A 82 13.93 -15.10 5.10
CA THR A 82 14.87 -16.01 4.41
C THR A 82 14.49 -16.21 2.94
N GLN A 83 13.20 -16.42 2.64
CA GLN A 83 12.72 -16.51 1.26
C GLN A 83 12.96 -15.20 0.50
N LEU A 84 12.70 -14.05 1.14
CA LEU A 84 12.96 -12.74 0.53
C LEU A 84 14.45 -12.54 0.25
N SER A 85 15.33 -12.95 1.16
CA SER A 85 16.78 -12.89 0.96
C SER A 85 17.22 -13.71 -0.26
N ARG A 86 16.64 -14.90 -0.45
CA ARG A 86 16.92 -15.74 -1.63
C ARG A 86 16.46 -15.09 -2.93
N ILE A 87 15.24 -14.54 -2.96
CA ILE A 87 14.70 -13.84 -4.15
C ILE A 87 15.60 -12.66 -4.55
N ARG A 88 16.13 -11.91 -3.58
CA ARG A 88 17.03 -10.78 -3.84
C ARG A 88 18.42 -11.19 -4.29
N GLY A 89 18.92 -12.36 -3.88
CA GLY A 89 20.23 -12.88 -4.27
C GLY A 89 20.26 -13.60 -5.62
N GLN A 90 19.09 -13.89 -6.21
CA GLN A 90 18.94 -14.47 -7.56
C GLN A 90 18.89 -13.41 -8.67
N ARG A 91 19.33 -12.17 -8.37
CA ARG A 91 19.38 -11.05 -9.31
C ARG A 91 20.76 -10.94 -9.94
#